data_AF-A0A9E5J8L2-F1
#
_entry.id   AF-A0A9E5J8L2-F1
#
_cell.length_a   1.000
_cell.length_b   1.000
_cell.length_c   1.000
_cell.angle_alpha   90.00
_cell.angle_beta   90.00
_cell.angle_gamma   90.00
#
_symmetry.space_group_name_H-M   'P 1'
#
loop_
_entity.id
_entity.type
_entity.pdbx_description
1 polymer ?
#
loop_
_entity_poly.entity_id
_entity_poly.type
_entity_poly.pdbx_seq_one_letter_code
_entity_poly.pdbx_strand_id
1 'polypeptide(L)'
;MNSSSRRDWLRWSLAAAAPLTYAVASAQAQFKHNPFSLGVASGSPNHHSVVLWTRLMPEGGSGTLPSALGDVSVTWEVADDEHFKVNRRTGQVMALAALAHSVHLELEGLQSDRWYFYRFQFGNAQSAIGRTRTLPHPEAMVQKLRVAYASCQRWEHGYFSAYEHMAQENLDMVLFLGDYIYEYAAAANPVRLPTGGWVTSLSDYRNRYALHKSEKSLQAMHAQCPWLVTWDDHEVSNDYAGWVRGFSGNITFNFEAQRAQAYQAFYEHMPLRASALTRSLEGLARGAEMRIYGQVAYGKLANIYLLDDRQYRDRQVC
;
A
#
# COMPACT_ATOMS: atom_id res chain seq x y z
N MET A 1 -24.20 -9.90 -2.21
CA MET A 1 -22.88 -9.27 -2.03
C MET A 1 -23.11 -7.77 -1.97
N ASN A 2 -22.95 -7.15 -0.79
CA ASN A 2 -23.11 -5.71 -0.65
C ASN A 2 -21.91 -5.02 -1.32
N SER A 3 -22.12 -4.46 -2.51
CA SER A 3 -21.18 -3.49 -3.07
C SER A 3 -21.11 -2.30 -2.11
N SER A 4 -19.93 -1.97 -1.60
CA SER A 4 -19.72 -0.81 -0.73
C SER A 4 -20.22 0.45 -1.42
N SER A 5 -21.08 1.19 -0.74
CA SER A 5 -21.74 2.38 -1.29
C SER A 5 -20.80 3.58 -1.28
N ARG A 6 -21.10 4.62 -2.07
CA ARG A 6 -20.41 5.93 -2.03
C ARG A 6 -20.24 6.47 -0.60
N ARG A 7 -21.24 6.25 0.26
CA ARG A 7 -21.22 6.70 1.66
C ARG A 7 -20.20 5.95 2.50
N ASP A 8 -19.92 4.69 2.16
CA ASP A 8 -18.95 3.86 2.88
C ASP A 8 -17.53 4.34 2.57
N TRP A 9 -17.21 4.61 1.31
CA TRP A 9 -15.91 5.16 0.90
C TRP A 9 -15.59 6.51 1.56
N LEU A 10 -16.58 7.42 1.64
CA LEU A 10 -16.43 8.71 2.35
C LEU A 10 -16.12 8.52 3.83
N ARG A 11 -16.85 7.60 4.48
CA ARG A 11 -16.63 7.28 5.90
C ARG A 11 -15.23 6.70 6.10
N TRP A 12 -14.80 5.81 5.22
CA TRP A 12 -13.48 5.19 5.32
C TRP A 12 -12.36 6.20 5.14
N SER A 13 -12.45 7.09 4.15
CA SER A 13 -11.42 8.11 3.92
C SER A 13 -11.25 9.08 5.08
N LEU A 14 -12.34 9.46 5.76
CA LEU A 14 -12.30 10.40 6.87
C LEU A 14 -11.87 9.73 8.18
N ALA A 15 -12.24 8.47 8.40
CA ALA A 15 -11.97 7.77 9.65
C ALA A 15 -10.60 7.07 9.71
N ALA A 16 -10.05 6.66 8.56
CA ALA A 16 -8.89 5.75 8.52
C ALA A 16 -7.52 6.43 8.33
N ALA A 17 -7.49 7.73 8.01
CA ALA A 17 -6.26 8.40 7.58
C ALA A 17 -5.69 9.44 8.56
N ALA A 18 -6.57 10.11 9.30
CA ALA A 18 -6.17 11.14 10.25
C ALA A 18 -5.85 10.54 11.64
N PRO A 19 -4.88 11.12 12.37
CA PRO A 19 -4.68 10.76 13.77
C PRO A 19 -5.92 11.09 14.61
N LEU A 20 -6.26 10.22 15.55
CA LEU A 20 -7.34 10.46 16.51
C LEU A 20 -6.91 11.52 17.52
N THR A 21 -7.78 12.49 17.77
CA THR A 21 -7.55 13.57 18.75
C THR A 21 -7.82 13.15 20.19
N TYR A 22 -8.39 11.96 20.40
CA TYR A 22 -8.69 11.41 21.72
C TYR A 22 -8.23 9.94 21.78
N ALA A 23 -7.65 9.54 22.92
CA ALA A 23 -7.26 8.16 23.15
C ALA A 23 -8.51 7.28 23.30
N VAL A 24 -8.65 6.29 22.43
CA VAL A 24 -9.69 5.27 22.58
C VAL A 24 -9.09 4.15 23.42
N ALA A 25 -9.70 3.90 24.58
CA ALA A 25 -9.34 2.76 25.41
C ALA A 25 -9.83 1.48 24.73
N SER A 26 -8.91 0.75 24.09
CA SER A 26 -9.17 -0.60 23.60
C SER A 26 -8.69 -1.62 24.62
N ALA A 27 -9.48 -2.66 24.89
CA ALA A 27 -8.99 -3.84 25.60
C ALA A 27 -7.72 -4.35 24.91
N GLN A 28 -6.64 -4.57 25.66
CA GLN A 28 -5.38 -5.08 25.12
C GLN A 28 -5.62 -6.50 24.61
N ALA A 29 -5.85 -6.64 23.31
CA ALA A 29 -5.88 -7.94 22.67
C ALA A 29 -4.47 -8.55 22.82
N GLN A 30 -4.38 -9.68 23.51
CA GLN A 30 -3.15 -10.44 23.67
C GLN A 30 -3.02 -11.37 22.46
N PHE A 31 -2.08 -11.08 21.58
CA PHE A 31 -1.85 -11.91 20.39
C PHE A 31 -0.80 -12.99 20.67
N LYS A 32 -1.08 -14.21 20.23
CA LYS A 32 -0.10 -15.31 20.23
C LYS A 32 1.02 -15.10 19.21
N HIS A 33 0.72 -14.37 18.13
CA HIS A 33 1.63 -14.06 17.03
C HIS A 33 1.61 -12.57 16.73
N ASN A 34 2.71 -12.02 16.23
CA ASN A 34 2.78 -10.61 15.86
C ASN A 34 1.82 -10.32 14.66
N PRO A 35 0.82 -9.44 14.79
CA PRO A 35 -0.12 -9.14 13.72
C PRO A 35 0.48 -8.25 12.62
N PHE A 36 1.70 -7.74 12.77
CA PHE A 36 2.40 -6.96 11.74
C PHE A 36 3.15 -7.86 10.75
N SER A 37 2.51 -8.96 10.32
CA SER A 37 3.14 -10.00 9.50
C SER A 37 3.49 -9.56 8.08
N LEU A 38 2.89 -8.47 7.58
CA LEU A 38 3.14 -7.87 6.26
C LEU A 38 4.15 -6.72 6.30
N GLY A 39 4.78 -6.48 7.46
CA GLY A 39 5.72 -5.39 7.65
C GLY A 39 5.06 -4.02 7.67
N VAL A 40 5.87 -3.00 7.42
CA VAL A 40 5.47 -1.59 7.35
C VAL A 40 5.93 -1.00 6.02
N ALA A 41 5.28 0.07 5.57
CA ALA A 41 5.68 0.81 4.37
C ALA A 41 5.44 2.30 4.56
N SER A 42 6.10 3.13 3.77
CA SER A 42 5.80 4.55 3.68
C SER A 42 5.75 5.00 2.23
N GLY A 43 5.04 6.07 1.94
CA GLY A 43 4.82 6.49 0.56
C GLY A 43 4.02 7.77 0.43
N SER A 44 3.75 8.15 -0.81
CA SER A 44 3.11 9.42 -1.16
C SER A 44 3.72 10.65 -0.44
N PRO A 45 5.06 10.75 -0.28
CA PRO A 45 5.68 11.84 0.44
C PRO A 45 5.49 13.17 -0.30
N ASN A 46 5.39 14.25 0.46
CA ASN A 46 5.61 15.60 -0.04
C ASN A 46 6.57 16.34 0.91
N HIS A 47 6.72 17.64 0.73
CA HIS A 47 7.68 18.41 1.52
C HIS A 47 7.31 18.62 3.00
N HIS A 48 6.11 18.25 3.43
CA HIS A 48 5.65 18.46 4.80
C HIS A 48 4.84 17.28 5.37
N SER A 49 4.75 16.17 4.64
CA SER A 49 3.94 15.03 5.03
C SER A 49 4.35 13.74 4.33
N VAL A 50 3.91 12.61 4.90
CA VAL A 50 4.10 11.28 4.34
C VAL A 50 2.95 10.36 4.76
N VAL A 51 2.65 9.32 3.97
CA VAL A 51 1.76 8.24 4.37
C VAL A 51 2.58 7.14 5.04
N LEU A 52 2.17 6.72 6.23
CA LEU A 52 2.70 5.55 6.93
C LEU A 52 1.67 4.42 6.88
N TRP A 53 2.12 3.24 6.48
CA TRP A 53 1.27 2.09 6.21
C TRP A 53 1.69 0.86 7.00
N THR A 54 0.68 0.10 7.43
CA THR A 54 0.81 -1.29 7.89
C THR A 54 -0.54 -1.98 7.71
N ARG A 55 -0.59 -3.31 7.85
CA ARG A 55 -1.85 -4.07 7.93
C ARG A 55 -1.78 -5.08 9.06
N LEU A 56 -2.85 -5.15 9.86
CA LEU A 56 -2.98 -6.14 10.92
C LEU A 56 -3.46 -7.47 10.33
N MET A 57 -2.60 -8.48 10.35
CA MET A 57 -2.87 -9.83 9.89
C MET A 57 -2.07 -10.83 10.75
N PRO A 58 -2.72 -11.74 11.50
CA PRO A 58 -2.03 -12.75 12.30
C PRO A 58 -1.15 -13.66 11.45
N GLU A 59 -0.03 -14.10 12.00
CA GLU A 59 0.85 -15.11 11.39
C GLU A 59 0.13 -16.46 11.24
N GLY A 60 0.30 -17.14 10.10
CA GLY A 60 -0.27 -18.46 9.83
C GLY A 60 -1.76 -18.50 9.43
N GLY A 61 -2.44 -17.35 9.33
CA GLY A 61 -3.81 -17.25 8.84
C GLY A 61 -3.91 -16.90 7.36
N SER A 62 -4.86 -17.48 6.64
CA SER A 62 -5.35 -16.92 5.38
C SER A 62 -6.32 -15.77 5.70
N GLY A 63 -5.85 -14.54 5.66
CA GLY A 63 -6.71 -13.35 5.69
C GLY A 63 -6.80 -12.58 7.02
N THR A 64 -7.71 -11.60 7.00
CA THR A 64 -7.93 -10.51 7.96
C THR A 64 -8.02 -10.95 9.41
N LEU A 65 -7.82 -10.02 10.35
CA LEU A 65 -8.23 -10.21 11.74
C LEU A 65 -9.69 -10.72 11.82
N PRO A 66 -10.04 -11.54 12.84
CA PRO A 66 -11.41 -11.99 13.03
C PRO A 66 -12.41 -10.84 12.97
N SER A 67 -13.48 -10.99 12.18
CA SER A 67 -14.51 -9.95 12.00
C SER A 67 -15.14 -9.48 13.31
N ALA A 68 -15.14 -10.34 14.33
CA ALA A 68 -15.60 -10.03 15.68
C ALA A 68 -14.82 -8.89 16.38
N LEU A 69 -13.61 -8.56 15.92
CA LEU A 69 -12.83 -7.44 16.48
C LEU A 69 -13.37 -6.06 16.04
N GLY A 70 -14.17 -5.99 14.97
CA GLY A 70 -14.63 -4.72 14.41
C GLY A 70 -13.48 -3.82 13.97
N ASP A 71 -13.71 -2.50 13.97
CA ASP A 71 -12.66 -1.51 13.75
C ASP A 71 -11.78 -1.39 14.99
N VAL A 72 -10.45 -1.27 14.79
CA VAL A 72 -9.49 -1.27 15.90
C VAL A 72 -8.58 -0.04 15.87
N SER A 73 -8.19 0.43 17.05
CA SER A 73 -7.24 1.54 17.18
C SER A 73 -5.80 1.00 17.19
N VAL A 74 -4.94 1.59 16.37
CA VAL A 74 -3.51 1.28 16.28
C VAL A 74 -2.71 2.48 16.74
N THR A 75 -1.81 2.28 17.70
CA THR A 75 -0.90 3.33 18.15
C THR A 75 0.24 3.45 17.15
N TRP A 76 0.63 4.68 16.82
CA TRP A 76 1.77 4.97 15.96
C TRP A 76 2.77 5.86 16.67
N GLU A 77 4.03 5.74 16.29
CA GLU A 77 5.10 6.61 16.76
C GLU A 77 5.97 7.05 15.59
N VAL A 78 6.42 8.30 15.64
CA VAL A 78 7.42 8.86 14.72
C VAL A 78 8.48 9.60 15.53
N ALA A 79 9.74 9.46 15.15
CA ALA A 79 10.86 10.14 15.80
C ALA A 79 11.97 10.48 14.80
N ASP A 80 12.91 11.30 15.25
CA ASP A 80 14.09 11.70 14.46
C ASP A 80 15.23 10.67 14.54
N ASP A 81 15.14 9.71 15.45
CA ASP A 81 16.11 8.63 15.67
C ASP A 81 15.42 7.26 15.81
N GLU A 82 16.15 6.20 15.46
CA GLU A 82 15.64 4.82 15.46
C GLU A 82 15.28 4.29 16.86
N HIS A 83 15.78 4.91 17.93
CA HIS A 83 15.50 4.53 19.30
C HIS A 83 14.29 5.28 19.89
N PHE A 84 13.66 6.16 19.09
CA PHE A 84 12.49 6.94 19.46
C PHE A 84 12.70 7.83 20.70
N LYS A 85 13.86 8.48 20.80
CA LYS A 85 14.24 9.35 21.94
C LYS A 85 14.14 10.85 21.62
N VAL A 86 14.28 11.22 20.35
CA VAL A 86 14.38 12.61 19.88
C VAL A 86 13.12 12.97 19.10
N ASN A 87 12.48 14.06 19.51
CA ASN A 87 11.28 14.62 18.88
C ASN A 87 10.16 13.58 18.62
N ARG A 88 10.03 12.59 19.52
CA ARG A 88 9.04 11.53 19.42
C ARG A 88 7.62 12.11 19.45
N ARG A 89 6.86 11.81 18.41
CA ARG A 89 5.41 12.02 18.30
C ARG A 89 4.72 10.67 18.41
N THR A 90 3.56 10.65 19.05
CA THR A 90 2.73 9.45 19.21
C THR A 90 1.27 9.81 19.06
N GLY A 91 0.47 8.86 18.61
CA GLY A 91 -0.97 9.01 18.49
C GLY A 91 -1.62 7.68 18.14
N GLN A 92 -2.90 7.75 17.80
CA GLN A 92 -3.68 6.59 17.37
C GLN A 92 -4.30 6.84 16.00
N VAL A 93 -4.58 5.75 15.27
CA VAL A 93 -5.27 5.75 13.97
C VAL A 93 -6.17 4.53 13.90
N MET A 94 -7.34 4.66 13.26
CA MET A 94 -8.28 3.55 13.12
C MET A 94 -7.90 2.65 11.94
N ALA A 95 -7.72 1.36 12.21
CA ALA A 95 -7.67 0.30 11.22
C ALA A 95 -9.07 -0.28 11.05
N LEU A 96 -9.70 0.04 9.91
CA LEU A 96 -11.09 -0.36 9.65
C LEU A 96 -11.17 -1.82 9.19
N ALA A 97 -12.12 -2.59 9.72
CA ALA A 97 -12.37 -3.96 9.29
C ALA A 97 -12.74 -4.05 7.80
N ALA A 98 -13.46 -3.04 7.32
CA ALA A 98 -13.87 -2.95 5.93
C ALA A 98 -12.70 -2.80 4.94
N LEU A 99 -11.59 -2.21 5.40
CA LEU A 99 -10.33 -2.05 4.68
C LEU A 99 -9.29 -3.09 5.12
N ALA A 100 -9.75 -4.28 5.52
CA ALA A 100 -8.88 -5.41 5.87
C ALA A 100 -7.92 -5.11 7.03
N HIS A 101 -8.28 -4.17 7.90
CA HIS A 101 -7.45 -3.65 9.00
C HIS A 101 -6.11 -3.09 8.51
N SER A 102 -6.07 -2.52 7.31
CA SER A 102 -4.96 -1.67 6.86
C SER A 102 -5.00 -0.32 7.57
N VAL A 103 -3.81 0.24 7.80
CA VAL A 103 -3.59 1.58 8.34
C VAL A 103 -2.99 2.44 7.24
N HIS A 104 -3.53 3.64 7.05
CA HIS A 104 -3.05 4.65 6.09
C HIS A 104 -2.88 6.00 6.76
N LEU A 105 -1.93 6.11 7.69
CA LEU A 105 -1.73 7.34 8.46
C LEU A 105 -1.11 8.44 7.58
N GLU A 106 -1.86 9.50 7.31
CA GLU A 106 -1.33 10.72 6.68
C GLU A 106 -0.73 11.62 7.75
N LEU A 107 0.58 11.57 7.92
CA LEU A 107 1.28 12.38 8.92
C LEU A 107 1.72 13.70 8.31
N GLU A 108 1.13 14.80 8.77
CA GLU A 108 1.40 16.16 8.32
C GLU A 108 2.28 16.95 9.31
N GLY A 109 2.60 18.21 8.97
CA GLY A 109 3.41 19.09 9.83
C GLY A 109 4.83 18.57 10.07
N LEU A 110 5.38 17.84 9.09
CA LEU A 110 6.77 17.38 9.11
C LEU A 110 7.67 18.46 8.49
N GLN A 111 8.93 18.49 8.90
CA GLN A 111 9.91 19.38 8.29
C GLN A 111 10.28 18.85 6.90
N SER A 112 10.56 19.75 5.96
CA SER A 112 11.03 19.36 4.63
C SER A 112 12.42 18.75 4.66
N ASP A 113 12.68 17.90 3.67
CA ASP A 113 13.96 17.23 3.44
C ASP A 113 14.53 16.49 4.66
N ARG A 114 13.68 15.80 5.41
CA ARG A 114 14.06 15.19 6.69
C ARG A 114 13.72 13.72 6.75
N TRP A 115 14.67 12.95 7.31
CA TRP A 115 14.49 11.54 7.63
C TRP A 115 13.77 11.38 8.97
N TYR A 116 12.88 10.40 9.03
CA TYR A 116 12.13 10.01 10.22
C TYR A 116 12.11 8.49 10.37
N PHE A 117 12.02 8.02 11.60
CA PHE A 117 11.76 6.62 11.94
C PHE A 117 10.35 6.48 12.48
N TYR A 118 9.69 5.36 12.18
CA TYR A 118 8.31 5.14 12.58
C TYR A 118 8.03 3.67 12.94
N ARG A 119 7.04 3.45 13.81
CA ARG A 119 6.55 2.11 14.17
C ARG A 119 5.09 2.15 14.59
N PHE A 120 4.44 1.00 14.53
CA PHE A 120 3.08 0.78 14.98
C PHE A 120 3.03 -0.19 16.17
N GLN A 121 2.02 -0.04 17.00
CA GLN A 121 1.75 -0.87 18.17
C GLN A 121 0.27 -1.22 18.23
N PHE A 122 -0.02 -2.48 18.54
CA PHE A 122 -1.38 -2.97 18.74
C PHE A 122 -1.40 -4.05 19.82
N GLY A 123 -2.14 -3.80 20.91
CA GLY A 123 -2.05 -4.64 22.11
C GLY A 123 -0.62 -4.65 22.67
N ASN A 124 -0.07 -5.85 22.82
CA ASN A 124 1.33 -6.07 23.25
C ASN A 124 2.31 -6.24 22.07
N ALA A 125 1.85 -6.15 20.83
CA ALA A 125 2.68 -6.32 19.65
C ALA A 125 3.20 -5.00 19.10
N GLN A 126 4.39 -5.05 18.50
CA GLN A 126 5.05 -3.93 17.85
C GLN A 126 5.45 -4.33 16.42
N SER A 127 5.31 -3.42 15.47
CA SER A 127 5.78 -3.62 14.10
C SER A 127 7.31 -3.59 14.01
N ALA A 128 7.84 -3.95 12.85
CA ALA A 128 9.19 -3.52 12.46
C ALA A 128 9.27 -1.98 12.47
N ILE A 129 10.48 -1.46 12.69
CA ILE A 129 10.76 -0.03 12.56
C ILE A 129 10.96 0.26 11.07
N GLY A 130 10.20 1.21 10.55
CA GLY A 130 10.39 1.76 9.23
C GLY A 130 11.13 3.10 9.30
N ARG A 131 11.74 3.47 8.18
CA ARG A 131 12.39 4.74 7.93
C ARG A 131 11.73 5.39 6.72
N THR A 132 11.54 6.70 6.79
CA THR A 132 10.90 7.47 5.72
C THR A 132 11.51 8.86 5.60
N ARG A 133 11.15 9.59 4.55
CA ARG A 133 11.66 10.93 4.26
C ARG A 133 10.58 11.83 3.68
N THR A 134 10.51 13.05 4.17
CA THR A 134 9.80 14.15 3.49
C THR A 134 10.65 14.71 2.36
N LEU A 135 10.00 15.13 1.27
CA LEU A 135 10.71 15.66 0.12
C LEU A 135 11.30 17.05 0.42
N PRO A 136 12.28 17.51 -0.38
CA PRO A 136 12.67 18.92 -0.36
C PRO A 136 11.50 19.84 -0.66
N HIS A 137 11.51 21.04 -0.07
CA HIS A 137 10.55 22.08 -0.41
C HIS A 137 10.59 22.35 -1.93
N PRO A 138 9.47 22.58 -2.63
CA PRO A 138 9.44 22.75 -4.10
C PRO A 138 10.41 23.82 -4.63
N GLU A 139 10.65 24.87 -3.84
CA GLU A 139 11.58 25.94 -4.22
C GLU A 139 13.06 25.66 -3.87
N ALA A 140 13.38 24.53 -3.23
CA ALA A 140 14.74 24.22 -2.80
C ALA A 140 15.65 23.89 -3.99
N MET A 141 16.88 24.39 -3.95
CA MET A 141 17.96 24.03 -4.87
C MET A 141 18.63 22.74 -4.39
N VAL A 142 18.21 21.61 -4.96
CA VAL A 142 18.67 20.28 -4.55
C VAL A 142 19.73 19.79 -5.54
N GLN A 143 20.83 19.21 -5.02
CA GLN A 143 21.97 18.80 -5.86
C GLN A 143 21.89 17.34 -6.34
N LYS A 144 21.12 16.50 -5.64
CA LYS A 144 21.10 15.06 -5.89
C LYS A 144 19.75 14.45 -5.53
N LEU A 145 19.32 13.50 -6.36
CA LEU A 145 18.22 12.59 -6.13
C LEU A 145 18.72 11.17 -6.45
N ARG A 146 18.53 10.23 -5.52
CA ARG A 146 18.85 8.80 -5.67
C ARG A 146 17.56 7.99 -5.68
N VAL A 147 17.30 7.32 -6.79
CA VAL A 147 16.06 6.57 -7.03
C VAL A 147 16.43 5.18 -7.53
N ALA A 148 15.71 4.17 -7.03
CA ALA A 148 15.60 2.89 -7.70
C ALA A 148 14.18 2.75 -8.27
N TYR A 149 14.05 2.00 -9.35
CA TYR A 149 12.74 1.57 -9.83
C TYR A 149 12.66 0.05 -9.93
N ALA A 150 11.45 -0.49 -9.77
CA ALA A 150 11.16 -1.91 -9.87
C ALA A 150 9.76 -2.14 -10.48
N SER A 151 9.58 -3.30 -11.07
CA SER A 151 8.30 -3.82 -11.55
C SER A 151 8.37 -5.35 -11.62
N CYS A 152 7.25 -5.99 -11.94
CA CYS A 152 7.21 -7.39 -12.39
C CYS A 152 7.83 -8.38 -11.39
N GLN A 153 7.32 -8.38 -10.16
CA GLN A 153 7.84 -9.21 -9.07
C GLN A 153 7.06 -10.51 -8.91
N ARG A 154 6.92 -11.30 -9.99
CA ARG A 154 6.13 -12.53 -9.95
C ARG A 154 6.67 -13.52 -8.92
N TRP A 155 5.90 -13.75 -7.85
CA TRP A 155 6.36 -14.51 -6.67
C TRP A 155 6.78 -15.96 -7.00
N GLU A 156 6.11 -16.61 -7.96
CA GLU A 156 6.44 -17.99 -8.36
C GLU A 156 7.78 -18.12 -9.10
N HIS A 157 8.28 -17.05 -9.73
CA HIS A 157 9.44 -17.10 -10.64
C HIS A 157 10.79 -16.92 -9.95
N GLY A 158 10.81 -16.47 -8.70
CA GLY A 158 12.07 -16.22 -8.01
C GLY A 158 11.88 -15.74 -6.59
N TYR A 159 12.95 -15.84 -5.81
CA TYR A 159 13.07 -15.17 -4.52
C TYR A 159 13.38 -13.70 -4.72
N PHE A 160 12.96 -12.88 -3.76
CA PHE A 160 13.06 -11.42 -3.83
C PHE A 160 14.44 -10.87 -3.44
N SER A 161 15.53 -11.59 -3.81
CA SER A 161 16.92 -11.21 -3.52
C SER A 161 17.33 -9.85 -4.09
N ALA A 162 16.70 -9.41 -5.20
CA ALA A 162 16.90 -8.07 -5.74
C ALA A 162 16.56 -6.97 -4.71
N TYR A 163 15.55 -7.18 -3.87
CA TYR A 163 15.20 -6.24 -2.81
C TYR A 163 16.19 -6.25 -1.64
N GLU A 164 16.91 -7.35 -1.41
CA GLU A 164 17.99 -7.40 -0.41
C GLU A 164 19.15 -6.49 -0.83
N HIS A 165 19.53 -6.55 -2.10
CA HIS A 165 20.54 -5.64 -2.67
C HIS A 165 20.04 -4.20 -2.71
N MET A 166 18.81 -3.97 -3.16
CA MET A 166 18.22 -2.62 -3.19
C MET A 166 18.18 -1.99 -1.79
N ALA A 167 17.91 -2.77 -0.73
CA ALA A 167 17.86 -2.27 0.64
C ALA A 167 19.22 -1.84 1.20
N GLN A 168 20.33 -2.23 0.55
CA GLN A 168 21.68 -1.81 0.90
C GLN A 168 22.07 -0.48 0.22
N GLU A 169 21.26 -0.01 -0.73
CA GLU A 169 21.49 1.25 -1.43
C GLU A 169 21.00 2.44 -0.59
N ASN A 170 21.68 3.58 -0.70
CA ASN A 170 21.31 4.81 -0.02
C ASN A 170 20.27 5.60 -0.82
N LEU A 171 19.07 5.03 -1.01
CA LEU A 171 18.01 5.61 -1.84
C LEU A 171 17.23 6.71 -1.12
N ASP A 172 16.79 7.73 -1.85
CA ASP A 172 15.88 8.75 -1.33
C ASP A 172 14.41 8.30 -1.46
N MET A 173 14.10 7.47 -2.46
CA MET A 173 12.79 6.85 -2.69
C MET A 173 12.89 5.68 -3.67
N VAL A 174 11.84 4.85 -3.73
CA VAL A 174 11.62 3.82 -4.75
C VAL A 174 10.43 4.18 -5.64
N LEU A 175 10.54 3.92 -6.94
CA LEU A 175 9.44 3.93 -7.89
C LEU A 175 9.02 2.50 -8.21
N PHE A 176 7.79 2.11 -7.91
CA PHE A 176 7.26 0.81 -8.32
C PHE A 176 6.29 0.98 -9.49
N LEU A 177 6.58 0.35 -10.62
CA LEU A 177 6.01 0.68 -11.93
C LEU A 177 4.93 -0.30 -12.41
N GLY A 178 4.42 -1.16 -11.53
CA GLY A 178 3.36 -2.12 -11.84
C GLY A 178 3.80 -3.58 -11.76
N ASP A 179 2.84 -4.48 -11.86
CA ASP A 179 2.99 -5.92 -11.63
C ASP A 179 3.54 -6.26 -10.24
N TYR A 180 2.99 -5.61 -9.21
CA TYR A 180 3.29 -5.89 -7.81
C TYR A 180 2.80 -7.28 -7.41
N ILE A 181 1.66 -7.67 -7.95
CA ILE A 181 1.12 -9.02 -7.87
C ILE A 181 0.85 -9.54 -9.27
N TYR A 182 0.63 -10.84 -9.35
CA TYR A 182 0.05 -11.52 -10.52
C TYR A 182 -1.23 -12.22 -10.07
N GLU A 183 -2.22 -12.30 -10.96
CA GLU A 183 -3.57 -12.85 -10.74
C GLU A 183 -3.69 -14.35 -11.10
N TYR A 184 -2.67 -14.90 -11.73
CA TYR A 184 -2.64 -16.28 -12.22
C TYR A 184 -2.80 -17.32 -11.11
N ALA A 185 -3.40 -18.47 -11.44
CA ALA A 185 -3.47 -19.62 -10.53
C ALA A 185 -2.12 -20.36 -10.38
N ALA A 186 -1.29 -20.32 -11.42
CA ALA A 186 0.02 -20.97 -11.46
C ALA A 186 0.95 -20.28 -12.48
N ALA A 187 2.24 -20.57 -12.36
CA ALA A 187 3.27 -20.17 -13.32
C ALA A 187 3.81 -21.36 -14.11
N ALA A 188 4.36 -21.10 -15.29
CA ALA A 188 5.22 -22.06 -15.97
C ALA A 188 6.59 -22.09 -15.28
N ASN A 189 7.14 -23.28 -15.06
CA ASN A 189 8.43 -23.49 -14.39
C ASN A 189 8.57 -22.75 -13.04
N PRO A 190 7.61 -22.90 -12.10
CA PRO A 190 7.66 -22.21 -10.83
C PRO A 190 8.80 -22.75 -9.98
N VAL A 191 9.56 -21.85 -9.33
CA VAL A 191 10.49 -22.25 -8.25
C VAL A 191 9.77 -22.34 -6.90
N ARG A 192 8.55 -21.77 -6.81
CA ARG A 192 7.65 -21.83 -5.66
C ARG A 192 6.19 -21.89 -6.10
N LEU A 193 5.37 -22.66 -5.38
CA LEU A 193 3.94 -22.81 -5.68
C LEU A 193 3.11 -21.85 -4.80
N PRO A 194 2.28 -20.98 -5.40
CA PRO A 194 1.41 -20.09 -4.63
C PRO A 194 0.27 -20.92 -4.03
N THR A 195 -0.26 -20.47 -2.91
CA THR A 195 -1.53 -20.98 -2.40
C THR A 195 -2.71 -20.26 -3.07
N GLY A 196 -3.83 -20.95 -3.23
CA GLY A 196 -5.03 -20.41 -3.87
C GLY A 196 -5.12 -20.74 -5.36
N GLY A 197 -5.98 -20.02 -6.08
CA GLY A 197 -6.22 -20.20 -7.50
C GLY A 197 -6.23 -18.87 -8.25
N TRP A 198 -7.07 -18.77 -9.27
CA TRP A 198 -7.32 -17.51 -9.98
C TRP A 198 -7.80 -16.43 -9.02
N VAL A 199 -7.20 -15.24 -9.12
CA VAL A 199 -7.55 -14.11 -8.27
C VAL A 199 -8.75 -13.37 -8.88
N THR A 200 -9.94 -13.57 -8.31
CA THR A 200 -11.19 -13.01 -8.88
C THR A 200 -12.09 -12.32 -7.87
N SER A 201 -11.89 -12.58 -6.57
CA SER A 201 -12.61 -11.93 -5.48
C SER A 201 -11.72 -10.99 -4.67
N LEU A 202 -12.32 -10.06 -3.92
CA LEU A 202 -11.61 -9.20 -2.97
C LEU A 202 -10.76 -10.00 -1.97
N SER A 203 -11.27 -11.13 -1.48
CA SER A 203 -10.49 -12.02 -0.61
C SER A 203 -9.29 -12.63 -1.33
N ASP A 204 -9.43 -13.00 -2.60
CA ASP A 204 -8.30 -13.53 -3.36
C ASP A 204 -7.23 -12.48 -3.56
N TYR A 205 -7.61 -11.24 -3.91
CA TYR A 205 -6.66 -10.14 -4.07
C TYR A 205 -5.94 -9.84 -2.76
N ARG A 206 -6.68 -9.73 -1.64
CA ARG A 206 -6.08 -9.54 -0.31
C ARG A 206 -5.09 -10.64 0.04
N ASN A 207 -5.40 -11.89 -0.28
CA ASN A 207 -4.51 -13.03 -0.05
C ASN A 207 -3.29 -12.99 -0.97
N ARG A 208 -3.46 -12.58 -2.23
CA ARG A 208 -2.36 -12.48 -3.20
C ARG A 208 -1.36 -11.37 -2.83
N TYR A 209 -1.85 -10.21 -2.40
CA TYR A 209 -0.98 -9.17 -1.84
C TYR A 209 -0.28 -9.62 -0.56
N ALA A 210 -1.00 -10.31 0.34
CA ALA A 210 -0.41 -10.86 1.55
C ALA A 210 0.71 -11.86 1.25
N LEU A 211 0.55 -12.71 0.22
CA LEU A 211 1.58 -13.64 -0.25
C LEU A 211 2.83 -12.88 -0.71
N HIS A 212 2.71 -11.90 -1.61
CA HIS A 212 3.85 -11.11 -2.07
C HIS A 212 4.51 -10.34 -0.92
N LYS A 213 3.71 -9.70 -0.06
CA LYS A 213 4.20 -8.94 1.10
C LYS A 213 4.69 -9.82 2.25
N SER A 214 4.57 -11.15 2.18
CA SER A 214 5.19 -12.06 3.16
C SER A 214 6.71 -12.21 2.96
N GLU A 215 7.22 -11.87 1.79
CA GLU A 215 8.65 -11.91 1.47
C GLU A 215 9.43 -10.92 2.34
N LYS A 216 10.36 -11.45 3.14
CA LYS A 216 11.13 -10.64 4.10
C LYS A 216 11.98 -9.58 3.42
N SER A 217 12.55 -9.88 2.27
CA SER A 217 13.34 -8.94 1.47
C SER A 217 12.51 -7.75 0.99
N LEU A 218 11.25 -7.99 0.59
CA LEU A 218 10.32 -6.93 0.21
C LEU A 218 9.86 -6.10 1.42
N GLN A 219 9.55 -6.76 2.56
CA GLN A 219 9.25 -6.05 3.81
C GLN A 219 10.40 -5.15 4.24
N ALA A 220 11.64 -5.66 4.15
CA ALA A 220 12.84 -4.90 4.46
C ALA A 220 12.96 -3.67 3.56
N MET A 221 12.76 -3.82 2.24
CA MET A 221 12.85 -2.67 1.32
C MET A 221 11.74 -1.63 1.54
N HIS A 222 10.49 -2.05 1.81
CA HIS A 222 9.41 -1.12 2.17
C HIS A 222 9.71 -0.32 3.43
N ALA A 223 10.48 -0.88 4.36
CA ALA A 223 10.87 -0.22 5.60
C ALA A 223 12.05 0.77 5.44
N GLN A 224 12.75 0.85 4.30
CA GLN A 224 13.95 1.68 4.19
C GLN A 224 13.70 3.14 3.80
N CYS A 225 12.75 3.38 2.89
CA CYS A 225 12.50 4.72 2.31
C CYS A 225 11.07 4.79 1.76
N PRO A 226 10.54 5.98 1.42
CA PRO A 226 9.20 6.08 0.86
C PRO A 226 9.12 5.54 -0.57
N TRP A 227 7.99 4.92 -0.90
CA TRP A 227 7.68 4.41 -2.23
C TRP A 227 6.65 5.30 -2.93
N LEU A 228 6.89 5.57 -4.21
CA LEU A 228 5.89 6.02 -5.16
C LEU A 228 5.49 4.83 -6.01
N VAL A 229 4.21 4.50 -6.03
CA VAL A 229 3.73 3.28 -6.68
C VAL A 229 2.65 3.61 -7.71
N THR A 230 2.72 2.93 -8.85
CA THR A 230 1.63 2.78 -9.81
C THR A 230 1.38 1.29 -10.06
N TRP A 231 0.30 0.97 -10.75
CA TRP A 231 -0.01 -0.40 -11.19
C TRP A 231 0.32 -0.58 -12.67
N ASP A 232 0.24 -1.84 -13.12
CA ASP A 232 0.04 -2.18 -14.52
C ASP A 232 -1.16 -3.14 -14.67
N ASP A 233 -1.13 -4.13 -15.56
CA ASP A 233 -2.27 -5.03 -15.77
C ASP A 233 -2.44 -6.09 -14.70
N HIS A 234 -1.35 -6.67 -14.22
CA HIS A 234 -1.39 -7.85 -13.36
C HIS A 234 -1.92 -7.60 -11.94
N GLU A 235 -2.04 -6.33 -11.54
CA GLU A 235 -2.85 -5.95 -10.39
C GLU A 235 -4.33 -6.33 -10.55
N VAL A 236 -4.81 -6.53 -11.79
CA VAL A 236 -6.20 -6.89 -12.10
C VAL A 236 -6.28 -8.15 -12.98
N SER A 237 -5.87 -8.04 -14.25
CA SER A 237 -5.98 -9.06 -15.29
C SER A 237 -5.07 -8.70 -16.47
N ASN A 238 -4.18 -9.61 -16.87
CA ASN A 238 -3.23 -9.49 -17.98
C ASN A 238 -3.82 -8.80 -19.21
N ASP A 239 -3.20 -7.72 -19.68
CA ASP A 239 -3.60 -6.90 -20.83
C ASP A 239 -4.98 -6.20 -20.72
N TYR A 240 -5.52 -5.97 -19.52
CA TYR A 240 -6.77 -5.20 -19.44
C TYR A 240 -6.59 -3.77 -19.97
N ALA A 241 -7.66 -3.23 -20.58
CA ALA A 241 -7.65 -1.92 -21.22
C ALA A 241 -8.91 -1.14 -20.86
N GLY A 242 -8.79 -0.19 -19.94
CA GLY A 242 -9.92 0.55 -19.42
C GLY A 242 -10.97 -0.39 -18.83
N TRP A 243 -12.14 -0.44 -19.47
CA TRP A 243 -13.26 -1.32 -19.08
C TRP A 243 -13.26 -2.67 -19.78
N VAL A 244 -12.30 -2.91 -20.67
CA VAL A 244 -12.17 -4.16 -21.41
C VAL A 244 -11.29 -5.11 -20.62
N ARG A 245 -11.85 -6.27 -20.29
CA ARG A 245 -11.11 -7.36 -19.64
C ARG A 245 -9.90 -7.80 -20.47
N GLY A 246 -8.89 -8.26 -19.76
CA GLY A 246 -7.72 -8.92 -20.32
C GLY A 246 -7.97 -10.36 -20.77
N PHE A 247 -6.88 -11.08 -20.98
CA PHE A 247 -6.88 -12.46 -21.48
C PHE A 247 -6.84 -13.53 -20.39
N SER A 248 -6.69 -13.14 -19.12
CA SER A 248 -6.55 -14.06 -18.00
C SER A 248 -7.87 -14.39 -17.29
N GLY A 249 -7.85 -15.46 -16.47
CA GLY A 249 -8.97 -15.86 -15.61
C GLY A 249 -10.18 -16.47 -16.35
N ASN A 250 -11.24 -16.75 -15.59
CA ASN A 250 -12.47 -17.32 -16.11
C ASN A 250 -13.23 -16.30 -17.00
N ILE A 251 -13.68 -16.69 -18.20
CA ILE A 251 -14.40 -15.76 -19.09
C ILE A 251 -15.75 -15.25 -18.53
N THR A 252 -16.29 -15.90 -17.50
CA THR A 252 -17.64 -15.64 -16.99
C THR A 252 -17.73 -14.63 -15.84
N PHE A 253 -16.63 -14.04 -15.36
CA PHE A 253 -16.69 -13.06 -14.25
C PHE A 253 -17.14 -11.67 -14.72
N ASN A 254 -17.77 -10.91 -13.82
CA ASN A 254 -18.02 -9.48 -14.02
C ASN A 254 -16.71 -8.70 -13.84
N PHE A 255 -16.11 -8.23 -14.93
CA PHE A 255 -14.82 -7.56 -14.92
C PHE A 255 -14.84 -6.23 -14.16
N GLU A 256 -15.91 -5.44 -14.27
CA GLU A 256 -16.06 -4.20 -13.51
C GLU A 256 -16.02 -4.47 -12.01
N ALA A 257 -16.75 -5.51 -11.56
CA ALA A 257 -16.74 -5.92 -10.16
C ALA A 257 -15.35 -6.45 -9.73
N GLN A 258 -14.66 -7.22 -10.57
CA GLN A 258 -13.30 -7.68 -10.28
C GLN A 258 -12.32 -6.51 -10.18
N ARG A 259 -12.36 -5.56 -11.12
CA ARG A 259 -11.49 -4.37 -11.13
C ARG A 259 -11.71 -3.51 -9.89
N ALA A 260 -12.96 -3.30 -9.48
CA ALA A 260 -13.27 -2.59 -8.24
C ALA A 260 -12.67 -3.28 -7.00
N GLN A 261 -12.75 -4.60 -6.94
CA GLN A 261 -12.18 -5.41 -5.85
C GLN A 261 -10.64 -5.40 -5.87
N ALA A 262 -10.04 -5.46 -7.07
CA ALA A 262 -8.60 -5.36 -7.28
C ALA A 262 -8.06 -3.99 -6.82
N TYR A 263 -8.71 -2.90 -7.20
CA TYR A 263 -8.33 -1.54 -6.81
C TYR A 263 -8.48 -1.30 -5.31
N GLN A 264 -9.55 -1.83 -4.70
CA GLN A 264 -9.69 -1.81 -3.25
C GLN A 264 -8.52 -2.53 -2.57
N ALA A 265 -8.19 -3.74 -3.02
CA ALA A 265 -7.07 -4.49 -2.46
C ALA A 265 -5.72 -3.79 -2.70
N PHE A 266 -5.50 -3.15 -3.86
CA PHE A 266 -4.31 -2.34 -4.11
C PHE A 266 -4.19 -1.22 -3.08
N TYR A 267 -5.26 -0.44 -2.86
CA TYR A 267 -5.26 0.59 -1.82
C TYR A 267 -4.93 0.01 -0.45
N GLU A 268 -5.58 -1.08 -0.04
CA GLU A 268 -5.36 -1.74 1.25
C GLU A 268 -3.89 -2.16 1.50
N HIS A 269 -3.09 -2.34 0.45
CA HIS A 269 -1.72 -2.87 0.52
C HIS A 269 -0.61 -1.91 0.09
N MET A 270 -0.98 -0.69 -0.34
CA MET A 270 -0.06 0.34 -0.80
C MET A 270 -0.12 1.59 0.07
N PRO A 271 1.01 2.29 0.29
CA PRO A 271 1.09 3.52 1.09
C PRO A 271 0.56 4.75 0.31
N LEU A 272 -0.72 4.70 -0.04
CA LEU A 272 -1.43 5.74 -0.77
C LEU A 272 -2.19 6.66 0.19
N ARG A 273 -2.40 7.91 -0.22
CA ARG A 273 -3.27 8.85 0.49
C ARG A 273 -4.73 8.39 0.41
N ALA A 274 -5.53 8.73 1.42
CA ALA A 274 -6.98 8.55 1.39
C ALA A 274 -7.65 9.30 0.24
N SER A 275 -7.00 10.32 -0.32
CA SER A 275 -7.46 10.97 -1.55
C SER A 275 -7.52 10.05 -2.78
N ALA A 276 -6.80 8.93 -2.77
CA ALA A 276 -6.97 7.87 -3.77
C ALA A 276 -8.38 7.25 -3.68
N LEU A 277 -8.87 7.01 -2.45
CA LEU A 277 -10.25 6.57 -2.21
C LEU A 277 -11.27 7.67 -2.48
N THR A 278 -11.01 8.92 -2.07
CA THR A 278 -12.04 9.97 -2.23
C THR A 278 -12.18 10.48 -3.65
N ARG A 279 -11.11 10.49 -4.46
CA ARG A 279 -11.21 10.84 -5.88
C ARG A 279 -11.81 9.72 -6.73
N SER A 280 -11.90 8.50 -6.19
CA SER A 280 -12.84 7.50 -6.71
C SER A 280 -14.28 8.00 -6.66
N LEU A 281 -14.63 8.90 -5.73
CA LEU A 281 -15.99 9.42 -5.54
C LEU A 281 -16.42 10.44 -6.59
N GLU A 282 -15.46 11.13 -7.22
CA GLU A 282 -15.73 11.99 -8.37
C GLU A 282 -15.83 11.15 -9.66
N GLY A 283 -15.02 10.10 -9.79
CA GLY A 283 -15.14 9.07 -10.84
C GLY A 283 -16.32 8.11 -10.67
N LEU A 284 -16.95 8.07 -9.49
CA LEU A 284 -18.07 7.17 -9.13
C LEU A 284 -19.41 7.54 -9.80
N ALA A 285 -19.44 8.56 -10.66
CA ALA A 285 -20.48 8.64 -11.67
C ALA A 285 -20.36 7.51 -12.73
N ARG A 286 -19.23 6.78 -12.78
CA ARG A 286 -18.90 5.78 -13.82
C ARG A 286 -18.21 4.47 -13.34
N GLY A 287 -18.13 4.20 -12.03
CA GLY A 287 -17.98 2.81 -11.52
C GLY A 287 -16.57 2.22 -11.31
N ALA A 288 -15.79 2.74 -10.34
CA ALA A 288 -14.46 2.23 -9.91
C ALA A 288 -13.25 2.84 -10.63
N GLU A 289 -13.10 4.15 -10.46
CA GLU A 289 -11.85 4.86 -10.76
C GLU A 289 -11.06 5.02 -9.47
N MET A 290 -9.74 4.83 -9.46
CA MET A 290 -8.92 5.21 -8.31
C MET A 290 -7.76 6.06 -8.81
N ARG A 291 -7.69 7.32 -8.35
CA ARG A 291 -6.68 8.24 -8.86
C ARG A 291 -5.33 7.96 -8.21
N ILE A 292 -4.49 7.22 -8.92
CA ILE A 292 -3.10 6.91 -8.54
C ILE A 292 -2.05 7.68 -9.34
N TYR A 293 -2.45 8.36 -10.42
CA TYR A 293 -1.57 9.24 -11.18
C TYR A 293 -1.43 10.62 -10.50
N GLY A 294 -0.29 11.27 -10.72
CA GLY A 294 0.00 12.57 -10.12
C GLY A 294 1.39 13.07 -10.41
N GLN A 295 1.71 14.22 -9.82
CA GLN A 295 3.03 14.83 -9.92
C GLN A 295 3.64 14.95 -8.52
N VAL A 296 4.94 14.65 -8.44
CA VAL A 296 5.75 14.79 -7.24
C VAL A 296 6.97 15.65 -7.59
N ALA A 297 7.08 16.83 -6.97
CA ALA A 297 8.24 17.69 -7.11
C ALA A 297 9.33 17.30 -6.11
N TYR A 298 10.59 17.28 -6.56
CA TYR A 298 11.77 17.06 -5.73
C TYR A 298 12.64 18.32 -5.76
N GLY A 299 12.23 19.33 -4.99
CA GLY A 299 12.75 20.69 -5.13
C GLY A 299 12.66 21.20 -6.57
N LYS A 300 13.63 22.02 -6.98
CA LYS A 300 13.79 22.48 -8.36
C LYS A 300 14.55 21.49 -9.26
N LEU A 301 14.97 20.34 -8.74
CA LEU A 301 15.82 19.39 -9.45
C LEU A 301 15.03 18.52 -10.43
N ALA A 302 13.88 17.99 -10.00
CA ALA A 302 13.09 17.07 -10.80
C ALA A 302 11.59 17.18 -10.51
N ASN A 303 10.79 16.96 -11.56
CA ASN A 303 9.36 16.67 -11.46
C ASN A 303 9.13 15.23 -11.91
N ILE A 304 8.59 14.40 -11.01
CA ILE A 304 8.24 13.01 -11.28
C ILE A 304 6.75 12.95 -11.59
N TYR A 305 6.39 12.41 -12.75
CA TYR A 305 5.01 12.21 -13.16
C TYR A 305 4.69 10.72 -13.08
N LEU A 306 3.80 10.36 -12.14
CA LEU A 306 3.22 9.02 -12.07
C LEU A 306 2.03 8.98 -13.01
N LEU A 307 2.05 8.04 -13.96
CA LEU A 307 0.99 7.82 -14.93
C LEU A 307 0.19 6.56 -14.57
N ASP A 308 -1.01 6.49 -15.14
CA ASP A 308 -1.89 5.32 -15.10
C ASP A 308 -2.27 4.96 -16.54
N ASP A 309 -1.53 4.01 -17.09
CA ASP A 309 -1.64 3.61 -18.49
C ASP A 309 -2.59 2.42 -18.68
N ARG A 310 -3.43 2.11 -17.67
CA ARG A 310 -4.36 0.98 -17.73
C ARG A 310 -5.81 1.38 -17.52
N GLN A 311 -6.12 2.19 -16.51
CA GLN A 311 -7.52 2.49 -16.16
C GLN A 311 -8.26 3.30 -17.25
N TYR A 312 -7.52 4.06 -18.07
CA TYR A 312 -8.09 5.00 -19.04
C TYR A 312 -7.77 4.67 -20.50
N ARG A 313 -6.98 3.63 -20.76
CA ARG A 313 -6.55 3.30 -22.13
C ARG A 313 -7.69 2.69 -22.95
N ASP A 314 -7.65 2.94 -24.26
CA ASP A 314 -8.40 2.16 -25.23
C ASP A 314 -7.77 0.77 -25.42
N ARG A 315 -8.57 -0.16 -25.99
CA ARG A 315 -8.07 -1.47 -26.42
C ARG A 315 -6.98 -1.28 -27.48
N GLN A 316 -5.95 -2.11 -27.42
CA GLN A 316 -4.86 -2.14 -28.41
C GLN A 316 -5.44 -2.31 -29.82
N VAL A 317 -4.96 -1.48 -30.75
CA VAL A 317 -5.25 -1.61 -32.19
C VAL A 317 -4.49 -2.85 -32.71
N CYS A 318 -5.18 -3.67 -33.48
CA CYS A 318 -4.64 -4.90 -34.08
C CYS A 318 -3.60 -4.65 -35.17
#